data_AF-A0A514EBK6-F1
#
_entry.id   AF-A0A514EBK6-F1
#
_cell.length_a   1.000
_cell.length_b   1.000
_cell.length_c   1.000
_cell.angle_alpha   90.00
_cell.angle_beta   90.00
_cell.angle_gamma   90.00
#
_symmetry.space_group_name_H-M   'P 1'
#
loop_
_entity.id
_entity.type
_entity.pdbx_description
1 polymer ?
#
loop_
_entity_poly.entity_id
_entity_poly.type
_entity_poly.pdbx_seq_one_letter_code
_entity_poly.pdbx_strand_id
1 'polypeptide(L)' 'MNIEQHAAIQPRIVELQRAALEFAELGESKVSRLILAACFAAQKLKPVKVVAVDPAADASKPAKGKGA' A
#
# COMPACT_ATOMS: atom_id res chain seq x y z
N MET A 1 -2.72 -4.06 -3.19
CA MET A 1 -2.64 -4.74 -1.87
C MET A 1 -4.06 -4.95 -1.38
N ASN A 2 -4.46 -6.20 -1.14
CA ASN A 2 -5.78 -6.49 -0.55
C ASN A 2 -5.78 -6.13 0.95
N ILE A 3 -6.95 -6.17 1.59
CA ILE A 3 -7.10 -5.78 3.01
C ILE A 3 -6.29 -6.69 3.94
N GLU A 4 -6.24 -7.99 3.65
CA GLU A 4 -5.51 -8.98 4.45
C GLU A 4 -3.99 -8.73 4.43
N GLN A 5 -3.43 -8.47 3.25
CA GLN A 5 -2.03 -8.11 3.06
C GLN A 5 -1.70 -6.79 3.75
N HIS A 6 -2.60 -5.81 3.66
CA HIS A 6 -2.43 -4.53 4.37
C HIS A 6 -2.36 -4.76 5.87
N ALA A 7 -3.30 -5.53 6.44
CA ALA A 7 -3.32 -5.84 7.87
C ALA A 7 -2.06 -6.61 8.31
N ALA A 8 -1.59 -7.58 7.51
CA ALA A 8 -0.40 -8.37 7.82
C ALA A 8 0.90 -7.55 7.81
N ILE A 9 0.96 -6.47 7.02
CA ILE A 9 2.16 -5.63 6.89
C ILE A 9 2.28 -4.59 8.01
N GLN A 10 1.17 -4.11 8.58
CA GLN A 10 1.19 -3.10 9.65
C GLN A 10 2.07 -3.47 10.87
N PRO A 11 1.99 -4.67 11.47
CA PRO A 11 2.85 -5.02 12.61
C PRO A 11 4.34 -5.05 12.22
N ARG A 12 4.67 -5.49 11.00
CA ARG A 12 6.04 -5.51 10.48
C ARG A 12 6.62 -4.11 10.32
N ILE A 13 5.80 -3.12 9.93
CA ILE A 13 6.22 -1.72 9.86
C ILE A 13 6.62 -1.22 11.25
N VAL A 14 5.87 -1.57 12.29
CA VAL A 14 6.17 -1.16 13.68
C VAL A 14 7.48 -1.79 14.17
N GLU A 15 7.71 -3.06 13.88
CA GLU A 15 8.98 -3.73 14.18
C GLU A 15 10.15 -3.06 13.48
N LEU A 16 9.99 -2.70 12.19
CA LEU A 16 11.03 -2.02 11.42
C LEU A 16 11.31 -0.61 11.96
N GLN A 17 10.29 0.10 12.45
CA GLN A 17 10.46 1.40 13.11
C GLN A 17 11.27 1.28 14.40
N ARG A 18 11.08 0.22 15.19
CA ARG A 18 11.89 -0.05 16.39
C ARG A 18 13.35 -0.34 16.04
N ALA A 19 13.59 -1.22 15.06
CA ALA A 19 14.95 -1.47 14.56
C ALA A 19 15.62 -0.19 14.04
N ALA A 20 14.87 0.70 13.40
CA ALA A 20 15.40 2.00 12.97
C ALA A 20 15.87 2.86 14.15
N LEU A 21 15.18 2.81 15.29
CA LEU A 21 15.59 3.54 16.50
C LEU A 21 16.86 2.92 17.09
N GLU A 22 16.99 1.59 17.10
CA GLU A 22 18.22 0.91 17.52
C GLU A 22 19.42 1.35 16.66
N PHE A 23 19.25 1.47 15.33
CA PHE A 23 20.29 2.03 14.47
C PHE A 23 20.61 3.49 14.80
N ALA A 24 19.63 4.30 15.20
CA ALA A 24 19.91 5.68 15.61
C ALA A 24 20.72 5.73 16.91
N GLU A 25 20.41 4.87 17.88
CA GLU A 25 21.13 4.76 19.15
C GLU A 25 22.58 4.30 18.96
N LEU A 26 22.83 3.46 17.96
CA LEU A 26 24.18 3.04 17.56
C LEU A 26 24.96 4.10 16.77
N GLY A 27 24.37 5.28 16.50
CA GLY A 27 24.99 6.37 15.74
C GLY A 27 24.80 6.28 14.23
N GLU A 28 24.14 5.24 13.72
CA GLU A 28 23.83 5.02 12.30
C GLU A 28 22.60 5.83 11.84
N SER A 29 22.65 7.15 12.06
CA SER A 29 21.53 8.07 11.84
C SER A 29 21.03 8.14 10.38
N LYS A 30 21.88 7.80 9.40
CA LYS A 30 21.48 7.77 7.98
C LYS A 30 20.63 6.53 7.70
N VAL A 31 21.04 5.37 8.19
CA VAL A 31 20.32 4.10 8.03
C VAL A 31 18.97 4.20 8.72
N SER A 32 18.94 4.67 9.97
CA SER A 32 17.71 4.93 10.71
C SER A 32 16.73 5.80 9.92
N ARG A 33 17.18 6.94 9.38
CA ARG A 33 16.35 7.85 8.59
C ARG A 33 15.78 7.21 7.32
N LEU A 34 16.59 6.40 6.62
CA LEU A 34 16.14 5.70 5.41
C LEU A 34 15.05 4.66 5.74
N ILE A 35 15.23 3.89 6.82
CA ILE A 35 14.24 2.92 7.28
C ILE A 35 12.95 3.64 7.68
N LEU A 36 13.03 4.70 8.47
CA LEU A 36 11.86 5.48 8.90
C LEU A 36 11.12 6.10 7.71
N ALA A 37 11.83 6.64 6.72
CA ALA A 37 11.21 7.18 5.50
C ALA A 37 10.45 6.10 4.71
N ALA A 38 11.02 4.90 4.59
CA ALA A 38 10.36 3.76 3.95
C ALA A 38 9.11 3.33 4.73
N CYS A 39 9.18 3.27 6.07
CA CYS A 39 8.02 2.97 6.92
C CYS A 39 6.90 4.00 6.74
N PHE A 40 7.21 5.29 6.71
CA PHE A 40 6.21 6.34 6.46
C PHE A 40 5.58 6.24 5.07
N ALA A 41 6.36 5.90 4.04
CA ALA A 41 5.83 5.65 2.71
C ALA A 41 4.88 4.44 2.70
N ALA A 42 5.26 3.35 3.38
CA ALA A 42 4.44 2.14 3.49
C ALA A 42 3.11 2.37 4.23
N GLN A 43 3.10 3.18 5.30
CA GLN A 43 1.87 3.53 6.03
C GLN A 43 0.86 4.32 5.18
N LYS A 44 1.30 5.01 4.13
CA LYS A 44 0.41 5.73 3.21
C LYS A 44 -0.26 4.83 2.18
N LEU A 45 0.16 3.56 2.06
CA LEU A 45 -0.43 2.61 1.13
C LEU A 45 -1.83 2.22 1.60
N LYS A 46 -2.84 2.65 0.85
CA LYS A 46 -4.23 2.27 1.13
C LYS A 46 -4.54 0.87 0.55
N PRO A 47 -5.29 0.03 1.26
CA PRO A 47 -5.76 -1.22 0.69
C PRO A 47 -6.73 -0.92 -0.47
N VAL A 48 -6.60 -1.69 -1.55
CA VAL A 48 -7.54 -1.64 -2.66
C VAL A 48 -8.66 -2.62 -2.34
N LYS A 49 -9.90 -2.13 -2.31
CA LYS A 49 -11.07 -3.02 -2.30
C LYS A 49 -11.13 -3.69 -3.66
N VAL A 50 -10.74 -4.96 -3.73
CA VAL A 50 -10.93 -5.75 -4.95
C VAL A 50 -12.43 -5.95 -5.11
N VAL A 51 -13.05 -5.08 -5.91
CA VAL A 51 -14.42 -5.31 -6.36
C VAL A 51 -14.28 -6.40 -7.41
N ALA A 52 -14.76 -7.60 -7.10
CA ALA A 52 -14.95 -8.63 -8.11
C ALA A 52 -15.93 -8.06 -9.13
N VAL A 53 -15.43 -7.69 -10.30
CA VAL A 53 -16.29 -7.37 -11.43
C VAL A 53 -16.83 -8.72 -11.90
N ASP A 54 -18.11 -8.94 -11.65
CA ASP A 54 -18.82 -10.11 -12.16
C ASP A 54 -18.78 -10.05 -13.70
N PRO A 55 -18.15 -11.01 -14.41
CA PRO A 55 -18.00 -10.94 -15.86
C PRO A 55 -19.32 -11.03 -16.63
N ALA A 56 -20.46 -11.20 -15.95
CA ALA A 56 -21.78 -11.27 -16.55
C ALA A 56 -22.43 -9.90 -16.89
N ALA A 57 -21.83 -8.77 -16.48
CA ALA A 57 -22.43 -7.44 -16.71
C ALA A 57 -21.93 -6.68 -17.95
N ASP A 58 -20.96 -7.23 -18.71
CA ASP A 58 -20.36 -6.57 -19.88
C ASP A 58 -21.02 -7.00 -21.22
N ALA A 59 -22.29 -7.38 -21.18
CA ALA A 59 -23.09 -7.68 -22.36
C ALA A 59 -24.30 -6.75 -22.43
N SER A 60 -24.09 -5.43 -22.52
CA SER A 60 -25.03 -4.50 -23.19
C SER A 60 -24.61 -3.03 -23.07
N LYS A 61 -23.75 -2.56 -23.98
CA LYS A 61 -24.01 -1.29 -24.67
C LYS A 61 -23.11 -1.11 -25.89
N PRO A 62 -23.64 -1.23 -27.12
CA PRO A 62 -22.96 -0.66 -28.27
C PRO A 62 -22.99 0.87 -28.13
N ALA A 63 -21.82 1.49 -28.31
CA ALA A 63 -21.66 2.93 -28.45
C ALA A 63 -22.48 3.41 -29.64
N LYS A 64 -23.70 3.92 -29.40
CA LYS A 64 -24.46 4.65 -30.40
C LYS A 64 -23.89 6.06 -30.47
N GLY A 65 -22.80 6.20 -31.23
CA GLY A 65 -22.48 7.48 -31.83
C GLY A 65 -23.71 7.96 -32.62
N LYS A 66 -24.20 9.14 -32.27
CA LYS A 66 -25.14 9.86 -33.11
C LYS A 66 -24.39 11.08 -33.61
N GLY A 67 -23.96 10.99 -34.87
CA GLY A 67 -23.48 12.13 -35.64
C GLY A 67 -24.64 12.93 -36.23
N ALA A 68 -24.20 13.84 -37.12
CA ALA A 68 -24.93 14.84 -37.89
C ALA A 68 -25.25 16.13 -37.12
#